data_AF-A0A844EN70-F1
#
_entry.id   AF-A0A844EN70-F1
#
_cell.length_a   1.000
_cell.length_b   1.000
_cell.length_c   1.000
_cell.angle_alpha   90.00
_cell.angle_beta   90.00
_cell.angle_gamma   90.00
#
_symmetry.space_group_name_H-M   'P 1'
#
loop_
_entity.id
_entity.type
_entity.pdbx_description
1 polymer ?
#
loop_
_entity_poly.entity_id
_entity_poly.type
_entity_poly.pdbx_seq_one_letter_code
_entity_poly.pdbx_strand_id
1 'polypeptide(L)' 'EPMVNTGTWEIADRYDKKDDWTYYVSADGTPSAQYEHTLAITKDGPKILTSQDPDIDAKYLL' A
#
# COMPACT_ATOMS: atom_id res chain seq x y z
N GLU A 1 -2.19 -1.83 -2.98
CA GLU A 1 -1.13 -1.29 -2.10
C GLU A 1 -0.57 0.05 -2.62
N PRO A 2 -1.34 1.15 -2.59
CA PRO A 2 -0.80 2.46 -2.99
C PRO A 2 0.32 2.94 -2.06
N MET A 3 1.36 3.50 -2.65
CA MET A 3 2.41 4.28 -2.00
C MET A 3 2.30 5.73 -2.48
N VAL A 4 2.30 6.71 -1.57
CA VAL A 4 2.10 8.13 -1.89
C VAL A 4 3.26 8.95 -1.32
N ASN A 5 3.92 9.69 -2.21
CA ASN A 5 4.99 10.62 -1.86
C ASN A 5 4.44 12.03 -1.67
N THR A 6 5.03 12.80 -0.77
CA THR A 6 4.66 14.21 -0.55
C THR A 6 5.25 15.17 -1.60
N GLY A 7 6.39 14.80 -2.20
CA GLY A 7 7.04 15.53 -3.29
C GLY A 7 6.84 14.88 -4.66
N THR A 8 7.94 14.50 -5.32
CA THR A 8 7.92 13.87 -6.65
C THR A 8 7.37 12.44 -6.63
N TRP A 9 6.78 12.01 -7.75
CA TRP A 9 6.38 10.62 -7.96
C TRP A 9 7.56 9.70 -8.27
N GLU A 10 8.71 10.27 -8.66
CA GLU A 10 9.91 9.52 -8.99
C GLU A 10 10.47 8.77 -7.77
N ILE A 11 11.06 7.60 -8.02
CA ILE A 11 11.61 6.72 -6.98
C ILE A 11 13.07 6.38 -7.28
N ALA A 12 13.81 6.05 -6.22
CA ALA A 12 15.16 5.51 -6.31
C ALA A 12 15.28 4.24 -5.49
N ASP A 13 16.04 3.26 -5.98
CA ASP A 13 16.29 2.01 -5.29
C ASP A 13 17.38 2.15 -4.21
N ARG A 14 17.28 1.33 -3.17
CA ARG A 14 18.27 1.17 -2.10
C ARG A 14 18.40 -0.30 -1.80
N TYR A 15 19.64 -0.80 -1.85
CA TYR A 15 19.93 -2.18 -1.51
C TYR A 15 20.40 -2.29 -0.06
N ASP A 16 19.64 -3.04 0.74
CA ASP A 16 20.03 -3.44 2.09
C ASP A 16 20.86 -4.73 2.01
N LYS A 17 22.15 -4.62 2.35
CA LYS A 17 23.09 -5.76 2.36
C LYS A 17 22.82 -6.76 3.47
N LYS A 18 22.21 -6.33 4.58
CA LYS A 18 21.95 -7.19 5.74
C LYS A 18 20.77 -8.11 5.45
N ASP A 19 19.73 -7.55 4.85
CA ASP A 19 18.48 -8.26 4.58
C ASP A 19 18.41 -8.78 3.12
N ASP A 20 19.48 -8.57 2.33
CA ASP A 20 19.60 -8.95 0.91
C ASP A 20 18.37 -8.54 0.09
N TRP A 21 17.96 -7.28 0.28
CA TRP A 21 16.69 -6.78 -0.23
C TRP A 21 16.83 -5.39 -0.85
N THR A 22 16.15 -5.16 -1.97
CA THR A 22 16.04 -3.82 -2.57
C THR A 22 14.71 -3.19 -2.17
N TYR A 23 14.76 -2.05 -1.49
CA TYR A 23 13.60 -1.22 -1.20
C TYR A 23 13.67 0.10 -1.98
N TYR A 24 12.56 0.82 -2.06
CA TYR A 24 12.46 2.07 -2.80
C TYR A 24 12.22 3.24 -1.85
N VAL A 25 12.77 4.39 -2.21
CA VAL A 25 12.54 5.67 -1.54
C VAL A 25 12.09 6.71 -2.57
N SER A 26 11.44 7.78 -2.12
CA SER A 26 11.21 8.95 -2.97
C SER A 26 12.53 9.50 -3.50
N ALA A 27 12.59 9.83 -4.79
CA ALA A 27 13.83 10.28 -5.41
C ALA A 27 14.33 11.62 -4.83
N ASP A 28 13.42 12.44 -4.30
CA ASP A 28 13.70 13.71 -3.64
C ASP A 28 13.88 13.62 -2.11
N GLY A 29 13.78 12.41 -1.54
CA GLY A 29 13.94 12.16 -0.10
C GLY A 29 12.78 12.66 0.77
N THR A 30 11.66 13.08 0.18
CA THR A 30 10.48 13.51 0.93
C THR A 30 9.72 12.33 1.57
N PRO A 31 8.93 12.54 2.64
CA PRO A 31 8.14 11.48 3.25
C PRO A 31 7.22 10.76 2.26
N SER A 32 7.10 9.44 2.47
CA SER A 32 6.20 8.54 1.74
C SER A 32 5.40 7.68 2.71
N ALA A 33 4.19 7.29 2.34
CA ALA A 33 3.32 6.42 3.12
C ALA A 33 2.67 5.35 2.23
N GLN A 34 2.45 4.15 2.79
CA GLN A 34 1.80 3.02 2.12
C GLN A 34 0.63 2.51 2.94
N TYR A 35 -0.41 2.02 2.25
CA TYR A 35 -1.46 1.21 2.87
C TYR A 35 -1.88 0.07 1.92
N GLU A 36 -2.32 -1.05 2.47
CA GLU A 36 -2.66 -2.24 1.68
C GLU A 36 -3.89 -2.98 2.20
N HIS A 37 -4.75 -3.41 1.27
CA HIS A 37 -5.79 -4.39 1.51
C HIS A 37 -5.72 -5.54 0.51
N THR A 38 -6.03 -6.74 0.99
CA THR A 38 -6.31 -7.89 0.14
C THR A 38 -7.80 -7.90 -0.20
N LEU A 39 -8.14 -8.02 -1.48
CA LEU A 39 -9.52 -8.00 -1.96
C LEU A 39 -9.92 -9.34 -2.60
N ALA A 40 -11.18 -9.74 -2.40
CA ALA A 40 -11.83 -10.80 -3.17
C ALA A 40 -12.83 -10.18 -4.17
N ILE A 41 -12.74 -10.56 -5.45
CA ILE A 41 -13.71 -10.12 -6.47
C ILE A 41 -14.92 -11.04 -6.44
N THR A 42 -16.11 -10.49 -6.19
CA THR A 42 -17.38 -11.25 -6.12
C THR A 42 -18.39 -10.73 -7.14
N LYS A 43 -19.54 -11.42 -7.26
CA LYS A 43 -20.65 -10.96 -8.12
C LYS A 43 -21.23 -9.62 -7.67
N ASP A 44 -21.13 -9.32 -6.38
CA ASP A 44 -21.68 -8.10 -5.76
C ASP A 44 -20.62 -6.99 -5.59
N GLY A 45 -19.47 -7.14 -6.26
CA GLY A 45 -18.32 -6.22 -6.20
C GLY A 45 -17.14 -6.75 -5.37
N PRO A 46 -16.08 -5.94 -5.20
CA PRO A 46 -14.92 -6.32 -4.40
C PRO A 46 -15.23 -6.32 -2.91
N LYS A 47 -14.68 -7.29 -2.19
CA LYS A 47 -14.79 -7.45 -0.74
C LYS A 47 -13.43 -7.34 -0.07
N ILE A 48 -13.34 -6.61 1.04
CA ILE A 48 -12.11 -6.37 1.78
C ILE A 48 -11.89 -7.54 2.75
N LEU A 49 -10.77 -8.26 2.60
CA LEU A 49 -10.42 -9.40 3.47
C LEU A 49 -9.58 -9.00 4.68
N THR A 50 -9.02 -7.79 4.70
CA THR A 50 -8.11 -7.29 5.74
C THR A 50 -8.58 -5.97 6.34
N SER A 51 -9.89 -5.75 6.43
CA SER A 51 -10.49 -4.52 6.99
C SER A 51 -9.94 -4.24 8.40
N GLN A 52 -9.64 -2.98 8.67
CA GLN A 52 -9.19 -2.50 9.97
C GLN A 52 -10.26 -1.66 10.69
N ASP A 53 -11.38 -1.38 10.02
CA ASP A 53 -12.54 -0.66 10.56
C ASP A 53 -13.83 -1.26 9.97
N PRO A 54 -14.42 -2.27 10.62
CA PRO A 54 -15.61 -2.96 10.12
C PRO A 54 -16.85 -2.07 10.01
N ASP A 55 -16.93 -0.98 10.78
CA ASP A 55 -18.09 -0.08 10.79
C ASP A 55 -18.07 0.81 9.55
N ILE A 56 -16.91 1.39 9.22
CA ILE A 56 -16.74 2.20 7.99
C ILE A 56 -16.79 1.30 6.74
N ASP A 57 -16.21 0.10 6.82
CA ASP A 57 -16.09 -0.82 5.68
C ASP A 57 -17.31 -1.71 5.48
N ALA A 58 -18.37 -1.59 6.28
CA ALA A 58 -19.49 -2.54 6.35
C ALA A 58 -20.03 -3.00 4.98
N LYS A 59 -20.12 -2.09 3.99
CA LYS A 59 -20.61 -2.41 2.64
C LYS A 59 -19.67 -3.32 1.82
N TYR A 60 -18.40 -3.36 2.16
CA TYR A 60 -17.35 -4.12 1.50
C TYR A 60 -16.97 -5.41 2.24
N LEU A 61 -17.65 -5.73 3.35
CA LEU A 61 -17.47 -7.01 4.06
C LEU A 61 -18.29 -8.13 3.39
N LEU A 62 -17.86 -9.37 3.63
CA LEU A 62 -18.54 -10.59 3.19
C LEU A 62 -19.83 -10.86 3.99
#